data_AF-A0A3S0D4F3-F1
#
_entry.id   AF-A0A3S0D4F3-F1
#
_cell.length_a   1.000
_cell.length_b   1.000
_cell.length_c   1.000
_cell.angle_alpha   90.00
_cell.angle_beta   90.00
_cell.angle_gamma   90.00
#
_symmetry.space_group_name_H-M   'P 1'
#
loop_
_entity.id
_entity.type
_entity.pdbx_description
1 polymer ?
#
loop_
_entity_poly.entity_id
_entity_poly.type
_entity_poly.pdbx_seq_one_letter_code
_entity_poly.pdbx_strand_id
1 'polypeptide(L)'
;MGNEIVTSPAGWIAFLRARVDEEKRLAHVAAADGWWDTTEPGARRFGIEADGRLLASVLTGRGVQADTEVARYILSHQPQRALEDLDAKEQLLEHCERLGEAIPPQLLAVLRQFAEPFHDHPDHPVHTPAAS
;
A
#
# COMPACT_ATOMS: atom_id res chain seq x y z
N MET A 1 -14.75 21.60 22.77
CA MET A 1 -14.52 22.12 21.41
C MET A 1 -13.10 21.70 21.04
N GLY A 2 -12.97 20.58 20.32
CA GLY A 2 -11.66 20.07 19.94
C GLY A 2 -11.05 20.98 18.88
N ASN A 3 -9.78 21.34 19.01
CA ASN A 3 -9.02 21.99 17.96
C ASN A 3 -9.05 21.06 16.74
N GLU A 4 -9.86 21.38 15.73
CA GLU A 4 -9.71 20.78 14.41
C GLU A 4 -8.35 21.26 13.89
N ILE A 5 -7.39 20.34 13.82
CA ILE A 5 -6.17 20.53 13.06
C ILE A 5 -6.62 20.56 11.60
N VAL A 6 -6.84 21.75 11.06
CA VAL A 6 -7.19 21.94 9.66
C VAL A 6 -5.91 21.75 8.85
N THR A 7 -5.59 20.51 8.50
CA THR A 7 -4.48 20.25 7.59
C THR A 7 -4.90 20.55 6.15
N SER A 8 -4.08 21.37 5.48
CA SER A 8 -4.32 21.80 4.10
C SER A 8 -4.30 20.61 3.13
N PRO A 9 -5.00 20.70 1.99
CA PRO A 9 -4.92 19.67 0.95
C PRO A 9 -3.47 19.38 0.53
N ALA A 10 -2.62 20.41 0.44
CA ALA A 10 -1.19 20.25 0.16
C ALA A 10 -0.46 19.37 1.19
N GLY A 11 -0.79 19.50 2.48
CA GLY A 11 -0.21 18.65 3.54
C GLY A 11 -0.59 17.18 3.39
N TRP A 12 -1.86 16.90 3.05
CA TRP A 12 -2.33 15.53 2.79
C TRP A 12 -1.65 14.91 1.57
N ILE A 13 -1.51 15.67 0.48
CA ILE A 13 -0.86 15.19 -0.75
C ILE A 13 0.62 14.89 -0.49
N ALA A 14 1.34 15.82 0.16
CA ALA A 14 2.76 15.64 0.45
C ALA A 14 3.03 14.40 1.32
N PHE A 15 2.20 14.18 2.35
CA PHE A 15 2.26 12.98 3.17
C PHE A 15 2.04 11.69 2.36
N LEU A 16 0.98 11.65 1.56
CA LEU A 16 0.65 10.47 0.75
C LEU A 16 1.70 10.20 -0.33
N ARG A 17 2.31 11.23 -0.93
CA ARG A 17 3.44 11.05 -1.86
C ARG A 17 4.60 10.34 -1.17
N ALA A 18 5.01 10.81 0.00
CA ALA A 18 6.11 10.18 0.74
C ALA A 18 5.82 8.70 1.05
N ARG A 19 4.56 8.36 1.37
CA ARG A 19 4.14 6.97 1.60
C ARG A 19 4.11 6.14 0.32
N VAL A 20 3.62 6.69 -0.78
CA VAL A 20 3.66 6.02 -2.10
C VAL A 20 5.10 5.75 -2.53
N ASP A 21 6.01 6.72 -2.37
CA ASP A 21 7.43 6.55 -2.70
C ASP A 21 8.09 5.45 -1.86
N GLU A 22 7.79 5.42 -0.57
CA GLU A 22 8.25 4.37 0.35
C GLU A 22 7.71 2.99 -0.02
N GLU A 23 6.40 2.87 -0.27
CA GLU A 23 5.76 1.62 -0.70
C GLU A 23 6.29 1.15 -2.06
N LYS A 24 6.50 2.05 -3.02
CA LYS A 24 7.09 1.71 -4.33
C LYS A 24 8.51 1.19 -4.18
N ARG A 25 9.33 1.82 -3.34
CA ARG A 25 10.69 1.33 -3.05
C ARG A 25 10.64 -0.09 -2.47
N LEU A 26 9.74 -0.35 -1.53
CA LEU A 26 9.57 -1.68 -0.94
C LEU A 26 9.05 -2.70 -1.96
N ALA A 27 8.07 -2.33 -2.79
CA ALA A 27 7.53 -3.18 -3.84
C ALA A 27 8.58 -3.52 -4.90
N HIS A 28 9.44 -2.57 -5.28
CA HIS A 28 10.56 -2.81 -6.18
C HIS A 28 11.60 -3.77 -5.57
N VAL A 29 11.94 -3.62 -4.29
CA VAL A 29 12.83 -4.59 -3.61
C VAL A 29 12.17 -5.97 -3.58
N ALA A 30 10.89 -6.06 -3.23
CA ALA A 30 10.16 -7.32 -3.21
C ALA A 30 10.09 -7.99 -4.60
N ALA A 31 9.93 -7.21 -5.68
CA ALA A 31 9.92 -7.68 -7.05
C ALA A 31 11.30 -8.15 -7.55
N ALA A 32 12.37 -7.49 -7.11
CA ALA A 32 13.74 -7.77 -7.54
C ALA A 32 14.39 -8.93 -6.76
N ASP A 33 14.22 -8.94 -5.43
CA ASP A 33 14.90 -9.88 -4.53
C ASP A 33 14.00 -11.00 -4.00
N GLY A 34 12.71 -11.04 -4.37
CA GLY A 34 11.83 -12.16 -4.03
C GLY A 34 11.64 -12.35 -2.52
N TRP A 35 11.38 -11.27 -1.78
CA TRP A 35 11.14 -11.31 -0.31
C TRP A 35 10.00 -12.26 0.10
N TRP A 36 9.15 -12.65 -0.86
CA TRP A 36 8.09 -13.61 -0.65
C TRP A 36 8.49 -14.98 -1.21
N ASP A 37 8.39 -16.01 -0.37
CA ASP A 37 8.62 -17.39 -0.78
C ASP A 37 7.37 -18.24 -0.53
N THR A 38 7.30 -19.41 -1.15
CA THR A 38 6.32 -20.44 -0.81
C THR A 38 6.81 -21.25 0.38
N THR A 39 5.95 -21.46 1.36
CA THR A 39 6.17 -22.51 2.38
C THR A 39 6.36 -23.88 1.71
N GLU A 40 7.01 -24.84 2.38
CA GLU A 40 7.21 -26.19 1.82
C GLU A 40 5.91 -26.82 1.26
N PRO A 41 5.93 -27.36 0.02
CA PRO A 41 4.78 -28.08 -0.54
C PRO A 41 4.33 -29.21 0.38
N GLY A 42 3.05 -29.22 0.75
CA GLY A 42 2.48 -30.22 1.67
C GLY A 42 2.58 -29.87 3.16
N ALA A 43 3.15 -28.70 3.51
CA ALA A 43 3.02 -28.14 4.85
C ALA A 43 1.54 -28.03 5.26
N ARG A 44 1.25 -28.14 6.57
CA ARG A 44 -0.10 -28.02 7.12
C ARG A 44 -0.82 -26.73 6.70
N ARG A 45 -0.05 -25.68 6.37
CA ARG A 45 -0.52 -24.43 5.79
C ARG A 45 0.40 -24.06 4.63
N PHE A 46 0.11 -24.58 3.44
CA PHE A 46 0.79 -24.16 2.21
C PHE A 46 0.37 -22.73 1.84
N GLY A 47 1.33 -21.88 1.49
CA GLY A 47 1.06 -20.48 1.20
C GLY A 47 2.31 -19.65 0.95
N ILE A 48 2.15 -18.33 1.03
CA ILE A 48 3.19 -17.34 0.80
C ILE A 48 3.65 -16.79 2.14
N GLU A 49 4.95 -16.78 2.36
CA GLU A 49 5.58 -16.25 3.56
C GLU A 49 6.58 -15.14 3.28
N ALA A 50 6.79 -14.29 4.28
CA ALA A 50 7.82 -13.25 4.33
C ALA A 50 8.38 -13.21 5.75
N ASP A 51 9.70 -13.19 5.90
CA ASP A 51 10.39 -13.21 7.20
C ASP A 51 9.87 -14.31 8.16
N GLY A 52 9.60 -15.50 7.62
CA GLY A 52 9.07 -16.64 8.38
C GLY A 52 7.63 -16.47 8.88
N ARG A 53 6.88 -15.48 8.38
CA ARG A 53 5.46 -15.28 8.67
C ARG A 53 4.62 -15.58 7.44
N LEU A 54 3.63 -16.45 7.61
CA LEU A 54 2.64 -16.74 6.58
C LEU A 54 1.78 -15.50 6.31
N LEU A 55 1.93 -14.91 5.12
CA LEU A 55 1.17 -13.77 4.65
C LEU A 55 -0.18 -14.19 4.08
N ALA A 56 -0.21 -15.30 3.33
CA ALA A 56 -1.41 -15.81 2.69
C ALA A 56 -1.38 -17.34 2.62
N SER A 57 -2.50 -17.99 2.97
CA SER A 57 -2.68 -19.43 2.71
C SER A 57 -3.24 -19.64 1.32
N VAL A 58 -2.71 -20.61 0.57
CA VAL A 58 -3.16 -20.95 -0.78
C VAL A 58 -3.71 -22.37 -0.77
N LEU A 59 -5.04 -22.49 -0.76
CA LEU A 59 -5.76 -23.77 -0.78
C LEU A 59 -6.90 -23.67 -1.79
N THR A 60 -6.66 -24.10 -3.02
CA THR A 60 -7.66 -24.04 -4.10
C THR A 60 -8.58 -25.26 -4.13
N GLY A 61 -8.23 -26.31 -3.38
CA GLY A 61 -8.94 -27.60 -3.39
C GLY A 61 -8.69 -28.44 -4.64
N ARG A 62 -7.77 -28.01 -5.53
CA ARG A 62 -7.42 -28.73 -6.78
C ARG A 62 -6.15 -29.58 -6.65
N GLY A 63 -5.58 -29.69 -5.45
CA GLY A 63 -4.41 -30.50 -5.15
C GLY A 63 -3.10 -29.71 -5.12
N VAL A 64 -2.07 -30.32 -4.52
CA VAL A 64 -0.79 -29.68 -4.16
C VAL A 64 -0.09 -29.02 -5.35
N GLN A 65 -0.13 -29.63 -6.54
CA GLN A 65 0.51 -29.06 -7.73
C GLN A 65 -0.17 -27.76 -8.18
N ALA A 66 -1.51 -27.74 -8.26
CA ALA A 66 -2.27 -26.55 -8.64
C ALA A 66 -2.10 -25.43 -7.61
N ASP A 67 -2.08 -25.77 -6.32
CA ASP A 67 -1.84 -24.80 -5.26
C ASP A 67 -0.44 -24.18 -5.38
N THR A 68 0.58 -24.98 -5.72
CA THR A 68 1.96 -24.53 -5.95
C THR A 68 2.06 -23.60 -7.16
N GLU A 69 1.41 -23.94 -8.28
CA GLU A 69 1.37 -23.09 -9.48
C GLU A 69 0.68 -21.76 -9.20
N VAL A 70 -0.41 -21.77 -8.43
CA VAL A 70 -1.09 -20.55 -7.98
C VAL A 70 -0.21 -19.72 -7.06
N ALA A 71 0.49 -20.33 -6.09
CA ALA A 71 1.40 -19.60 -5.22
C ALA A 71 2.53 -18.94 -6.01
N ARG A 72 3.15 -19.63 -6.98
CA ARG A 72 4.15 -19.04 -7.89
C ARG A 72 3.59 -17.92 -8.75
N TYR A 73 2.36 -18.07 -9.25
CA TYR A 73 1.68 -17.02 -9.99
C TYR A 73 1.48 -15.77 -9.12
N ILE A 74 1.02 -15.95 -7.87
CA ILE A 74 0.84 -14.84 -6.93
C ILE A 74 2.19 -14.17 -6.62
N LEU A 75 3.24 -14.94 -6.31
CA LEU A 75 4.58 -14.41 -6.08
C LEU A 75 5.11 -13.58 -7.25
N SER A 76 4.88 -14.04 -8.49
CA SER A 76 5.38 -13.35 -9.69
C SER A 76 4.58 -12.10 -10.06
N HIS A 77 3.30 -12.03 -9.71
CA HIS A 77 2.40 -10.97 -10.21
C HIS A 77 1.99 -9.94 -9.15
N GLN A 78 1.98 -10.30 -7.87
CA GLN A 78 1.53 -9.39 -6.82
C GLN A 78 2.45 -8.18 -6.61
N PRO A 79 3.80 -8.29 -6.66
CA PRO A 79 4.66 -7.11 -6.60
C PRO A 79 4.40 -6.15 -7.77
N GLN A 80 4.20 -6.67 -8.99
CA GLN A 80 3.88 -5.87 -10.15
C GLN A 80 2.51 -5.19 -10.03
N ARG A 81 1.49 -5.93 -9.55
CA ARG A 81 0.17 -5.36 -9.31
C ARG A 81 0.20 -4.27 -8.23
N ALA A 82 0.99 -4.46 -7.18
CA ALA A 82 1.20 -3.43 -6.16
C ALA A 82 1.85 -2.17 -6.76
N LEU A 83 2.82 -2.33 -7.66
CA LEU A 83 3.40 -1.20 -8.40
C LEU A 83 2.37 -0.49 -9.28
N GLU A 84 1.54 -1.22 -10.01
CA GLU A 84 0.46 -0.65 -10.84
C GLU A 84 -0.56 0.13 -10.01
N ASP A 85 -0.96 -0.40 -8.85
CA ASP A 85 -1.87 0.29 -7.92
C ASP A 85 -1.21 1.57 -7.35
N LEU A 86 0.10 1.54 -7.08
CA LEU A 86 0.87 2.69 -6.62
C LEU A 86 1.05 3.76 -7.69
N ASP A 87 1.25 3.36 -8.95
CA ASP A 87 1.29 4.28 -10.10
C ASP A 87 -0.06 4.99 -10.28
N ALA A 88 -1.17 4.26 -10.13
CA ALA A 88 -2.51 4.86 -10.18
C ALA A 88 -2.73 5.87 -9.04
N LYS A 89 -2.26 5.57 -7.82
CA LYS A 89 -2.30 6.51 -6.69
C LYS A 89 -1.47 7.76 -6.97
N GLU A 90 -0.29 7.62 -7.56
CA GLU A 90 0.55 8.76 -7.93
C GLU A 90 -0.15 9.68 -8.95
N GLN A 91 -0.76 9.11 -10.00
CA GLN A 91 -1.52 9.89 -10.98
C GLN A 91 -2.69 10.65 -10.35
N LEU A 92 -3.36 10.05 -9.36
CA LEU A 92 -4.40 10.72 -8.58
C LEU A 92 -3.82 11.89 -7.77
N LEU A 93 -2.68 11.69 -7.11
CA LEU A 93 -2.02 12.75 -6.32
C LEU A 93 -1.57 13.91 -7.22
N GLU A 94 -1.00 13.63 -8.40
CA GLU A 94 -0.68 14.66 -9.40
C GLU A 94 -1.93 15.43 -9.86
N HIS A 95 -3.06 14.74 -10.03
CA HIS A 95 -4.32 15.40 -10.36
C HIS A 95 -4.77 16.34 -9.22
N CYS A 96 -4.69 15.89 -7.97
CA CYS A 96 -4.97 16.71 -6.80
C CYS A 96 -4.04 17.93 -6.72
N GLU A 97 -2.73 17.77 -6.96
CA GLU A 97 -1.78 18.89 -6.95
C GLU A 97 -2.14 19.97 -7.98
N ARG A 98 -2.56 19.56 -9.18
CA ARG A 98 -3.03 20.50 -10.22
C ARG A 98 -4.28 21.26 -9.80
N LEU A 99 -5.14 20.65 -8.98
CA LEU A 99 -6.32 21.33 -8.42
C LEU A 99 -5.95 22.26 -7.25
N GLY A 100 -4.89 21.95 -6.49
CA GLY A 100 -4.43 22.76 -5.36
C GLY A 100 -5.51 22.95 -4.30
N GLU A 101 -5.74 24.20 -3.88
CA GLU A 101 -6.79 24.53 -2.90
C GLU A 101 -8.22 24.36 -3.44
N ALA A 102 -8.39 24.17 -4.76
CA ALA A 102 -9.70 23.94 -5.38
C ALA A 102 -10.14 22.46 -5.37
N ILE A 103 -9.45 21.60 -4.63
CA ILE A 103 -9.80 20.18 -4.50
C ILE A 103 -11.23 20.04 -3.96
N PRO A 104 -12.11 19.28 -4.63
CA PRO A 104 -13.45 19.01 -4.14
C PRO A 104 -13.42 18.30 -2.78
N PRO A 105 -14.35 18.61 -1.85
CA PRO A 105 -14.38 17.97 -0.53
C PRO A 105 -14.42 16.44 -0.56
N GLN A 106 -15.08 15.87 -1.57
CA GLN A 106 -15.15 14.42 -1.77
C GLN A 106 -13.77 13.83 -2.07
N LEU A 107 -12.97 14.53 -2.87
CA LEU A 107 -11.63 14.10 -3.21
C LEU A 107 -10.68 14.26 -2.01
N LEU A 108 -10.84 15.32 -1.22
CA LEU A 108 -10.14 15.46 0.07
C LEU A 108 -10.48 14.31 1.04
N ALA A 109 -11.74 13.87 1.08
CA ALA A 109 -12.14 12.72 1.89
C ALA A 109 -11.48 11.42 1.42
N VAL A 110 -11.32 11.22 0.10
CA VAL A 110 -10.57 10.08 -0.46
C VAL A 110 -9.10 10.13 -0.03
N LEU A 111 -8.45 11.30 -0.09
CA LEU A 111 -7.07 11.45 0.39
C LEU A 111 -6.94 11.06 1.87
N ARG A 112 -7.88 11.50 2.72
CA ARG A 112 -7.90 11.12 4.14
C ARG A 112 -8.07 9.61 4.32
N GLN A 113 -8.98 9.00 3.55
CA GLN A 113 -9.19 7.55 3.60
C GLN A 113 -7.94 6.76 3.17
N PHE A 114 -7.20 7.26 2.18
CA PHE A 114 -5.94 6.66 1.77
C PHE A 114 -4.83 6.81 2.80
N ALA A 115 -4.92 7.81 3.68
CA ALA A 115 -3.96 8.02 4.77
C ALA A 115 -4.26 7.17 6.01
N GLU A 116 -5.48 6.65 6.17
CA GLU A 116 -5.92 5.87 7.33
C GLU A 116 -4.99 4.69 7.70
N PRO A 117 -4.47 3.89 6.75
CA PRO A 117 -3.52 2.82 7.07
C PRO A 117 -2.23 3.31 7.76
N PHE A 118 -1.91 4.60 7.63
CA PHE A 118 -0.73 5.24 8.20
C PHE A 118 -1.07 6.12 9.40
N HIS A 119 -2.22 5.92 10.05
CA HIS A 119 -2.67 6.75 11.16
C HIS A 119 -1.63 6.88 12.29
N ASP A 120 -0.90 5.80 12.58
CA ASP A 120 0.12 5.77 13.63
C ASP A 120 1.46 6.37 13.18
N HIS A 121 1.58 6.82 11.93
CA HIS A 121 2.82 7.39 11.41
C HIS A 121 3.08 8.78 12.05
N PRO A 122 4.29 9.08 12.56
CA PRO A 122 4.57 10.35 13.25
C PRO A 122 4.30 11.60 12.40
N ASP A 123 4.55 11.50 11.09
CA ASP A 123 4.29 12.58 10.12
C ASP A 123 2.83 12.62 9.62
N HIS A 124 1.92 11.82 10.19
CA HIS A 124 0.53 11.82 9.74
C HIS A 124 -0.07 13.23 9.93
N PRO A 125 -0.76 13.79 8.92
CA PRO A 125 -1.27 15.17 8.95
C PRO A 125 -2.24 15.52 10.10
N VAL A 126 -2.72 14.53 10.85
CA VAL A 126 -3.52 14.74 12.07
C VAL A 126 -2.67 15.00 13.31
N HIS A 127 -1.39 14.61 13.29
CA HIS A 127 -0.43 14.80 14.38
C HIS A 127 0.45 16.03 14.14
N THR A 128 0.61 16.45 12.88
CA THR A 128 1.43 17.60 12.51
C THR A 128 0.61 18.89 12.53
N PRO A 129 0.94 19.89 13.38
CA PRO A 129 0.32 21.20 13.31
C PRO A 129 0.69 21.91 12.00
N ALA A 130 -0.23 22.71 11.45
CA ALA A 130 0.05 23.54 10.29
C ALA A 130 1.27 24.43 10.57
N ALA A 131 2.28 24.39 9.71
CA ALA A 131 3.40 25.33 9.77
C ALA A 131 2.84 26.73 9.54
N SER A 132 2.90 27.55 10.60
CA SER A 132 2.55 28.98 10.59
C SER A 132 3.44 29.79 9.65
#